data_AF-A0A1Q3QBI4-F1
#
_entry.id   AF-A0A1Q3QBI4-F1
#
_cell.length_a   1.000
_cell.length_b   1.000
_cell.length_c   1.000
_cell.angle_alpha   90.00
_cell.angle_beta   90.00
_cell.angle_gamma   90.00
#
_symmetry.space_group_name_H-M   'P 1'
#
loop_
_entity.id
_entity.type
_entity.pdbx_description
1 polymer ?
#
loop_
_entity_poly.entity_id
_entity_poly.type
_entity_poly.pdbx_seq_one_letter_code
_entity_poly.pdbx_strand_id
1 'polypeptide(L)'
;METLNKNKQFTVDGADCKRRDFLRKGVKLGTLAAVTGMSLLSACKEESEEEGEVTPSEDLMREHGVMNRILLIYDTCKLHLTNNEPFDLAVLNNSAQIIRTFIEDYHEKLEEDYLFPRFEKANRLTDLVQVLRSQHKAGRILTDRIMEFGKMKSLAGMDENQKLVKLLGDFNGMYRPHGSREDTVLFPAIREIVSKNEYFALGEDFERKEHELFGEDGFEAMVEKVAIIEKQLEIYDLSQFTPKL
;
A
#
# COMPACT_ATOMS: atom_id res chain seq x y z
N MET A 1 -8.74 -15.46 -42.93
CA MET A 1 -7.33 -15.03 -43.07
C MET A 1 -7.33 -13.52 -43.19
N GLU A 2 -6.26 -12.88 -42.70
CA GLU A 2 -6.03 -11.43 -42.61
C GLU A 2 -6.49 -10.75 -41.30
N THR A 3 -5.63 -10.99 -40.31
CA THR A 3 -5.28 -10.13 -39.18
C THR A 3 -5.07 -8.66 -39.56
N LEU A 4 -5.51 -7.72 -38.71
CA LEU A 4 -4.86 -6.42 -38.56
C LEU A 4 -4.92 -5.96 -37.09
N ASN A 5 -3.90 -6.40 -36.37
CA ASN A 5 -3.42 -5.91 -35.10
C ASN A 5 -2.77 -4.53 -35.34
N LYS A 6 -3.18 -3.48 -34.64
CA LYS A 6 -2.45 -2.18 -34.61
C LYS A 6 -2.26 -1.75 -33.16
N ASN A 7 -1.29 -2.37 -32.51
CA ASN A 7 -0.61 -1.79 -31.36
C ASN A 7 0.23 -0.60 -31.85
N LYS A 8 -0.16 0.62 -31.45
CA LYS A 8 0.75 1.77 -31.52
C LYS A 8 1.75 1.65 -30.38
N GLN A 9 2.98 1.30 -30.74
CA GLN A 9 4.13 1.31 -29.86
C GLN A 9 4.52 2.78 -29.62
N PHE A 10 4.34 3.26 -28.40
CA PHE A 10 4.91 4.54 -27.96
C PHE A 10 6.39 4.33 -27.69
N THR A 11 7.25 4.97 -28.47
CA THR A 11 8.68 5.08 -28.22
C THR A 11 8.91 6.08 -27.09
N VAL A 12 9.43 5.61 -25.96
CA VAL A 12 9.98 6.49 -24.92
C VAL A 12 11.43 6.74 -25.31
N ASP A 13 11.71 7.94 -25.82
CA ASP A 13 13.07 8.41 -26.06
C ASP A 13 13.83 8.44 -24.72
N GLY A 14 15.00 7.79 -24.72
CA GLY A 14 15.87 7.68 -23.56
C GLY A 14 16.32 9.04 -23.06
N ALA A 15 15.90 9.39 -21.85
CA ALA A 15 16.47 10.50 -21.10
C ALA A 15 17.89 10.11 -20.68
N ASP A 16 18.83 10.60 -21.49
CA ASP A 16 20.25 10.40 -21.39
C ASP A 16 20.83 10.81 -20.02
N CYS A 17 21.83 10.05 -19.59
CA CYS A 17 22.41 9.98 -18.25
C CYS A 17 23.18 11.27 -17.86
N LYS A 18 22.48 12.38 -17.60
CA LYS A 18 23.11 13.65 -17.22
C LYS A 18 23.49 13.78 -15.73
N ARG A 19 23.11 12.83 -14.88
CA ARG A 19 23.48 12.83 -13.44
C ARG A 19 24.94 12.41 -13.19
N ARG A 20 25.56 11.59 -14.05
CA ARG A 20 26.92 11.06 -13.82
C ARG A 20 28.06 12.02 -14.22
N ASP A 21 27.77 13.05 -15.00
CA ASP A 21 28.79 14.01 -15.47
C ASP A 21 29.06 15.17 -14.50
N PHE A 22 28.17 15.42 -13.54
CA PHE A 22 28.34 16.51 -12.57
C PHE A 22 29.45 16.21 -11.56
N LEU A 23 29.57 14.95 -11.12
CA LEU A 23 30.58 14.53 -10.14
C LEU A 23 32.01 14.44 -10.72
N ARG A 24 32.16 14.36 -12.05
CA ARG A 24 33.47 14.18 -12.68
C ARG A 24 34.19 15.49 -13.01
N LYS A 25 33.49 16.64 -12.95
CA LYS A 25 34.06 17.96 -13.25
C LYS A 25 34.42 18.80 -12.02
N GLY A 26 34.17 18.31 -10.80
CA GLY A 26 34.40 19.06 -9.55
C GLY A 26 35.83 19.06 -9.00
N VAL A 27 36.76 18.25 -9.53
CA VAL A 27 38.10 18.07 -8.93
C VAL A 27 39.21 18.51 -9.89
N LYS A 28 39.20 19.77 -10.37
CA LYS A 28 40.41 20.46 -10.89
C LYS A 28 40.17 21.98 -10.93
N LEU A 29 40.42 22.70 -9.84
CA LEU A 29 40.96 24.08 -9.83
C LEU A 29 40.95 24.64 -8.39
N GLY A 30 42.12 24.96 -7.85
CA GLY A 30 42.19 25.60 -6.53
C GLY A 30 43.58 25.74 -5.92
N THR A 31 44.56 26.27 -6.65
CA THR A 31 45.73 26.92 -6.05
C THR A 31 45.63 28.43 -6.21
N LEU A 32 45.69 29.12 -5.06
CA LEU A 32 46.07 30.52 -4.80
C LEU A 32 45.19 31.68 -5.34
N ALA A 33 44.53 32.40 -4.42
CA ALA A 33 44.85 33.80 -4.08
C ALA A 33 43.76 34.41 -3.17
N ALA A 34 44.20 35.07 -2.10
CA ALA A 34 43.37 35.82 -1.16
C ALA A 34 43.03 37.22 -1.70
N VAL A 35 41.75 37.61 -1.72
CA VAL A 35 41.29 39.01 -1.65
C VAL A 35 39.92 39.07 -0.95
N THR A 36 39.88 39.93 0.06
CA THR A 36 38.77 40.53 0.82
C THR A 36 37.38 40.60 0.19
N GLY A 37 36.38 40.17 0.97
CA GLY A 37 35.18 40.95 1.29
C GLY A 37 34.16 41.22 0.18
N MET A 38 33.12 40.38 0.12
CA MET A 38 31.74 40.85 -0.07
C MET A 38 30.79 39.77 0.44
N SER A 39 30.15 40.05 1.57
CA SER A 39 28.97 39.35 2.04
C SER A 39 27.90 39.38 0.94
N LEU A 40 27.51 38.22 0.41
CA LEU A 40 26.23 37.95 -0.27
C LEU A 40 26.19 36.45 -0.66
N LEU A 41 26.14 35.57 0.33
CA LEU A 41 25.65 34.20 0.15
C LEU A 41 24.63 33.95 1.27
N SER A 42 23.47 34.56 1.11
CA SER A 42 22.24 34.15 1.78
C SER A 42 21.29 33.65 0.70
N ALA A 43 20.58 32.57 1.01
CA ALA A 43 19.59 31.86 0.19
C ALA A 43 20.12 30.81 -0.81
N CYS A 44 20.81 29.80 -0.28
CA CYS A 44 20.44 28.41 -0.54
C CYS A 44 20.57 27.67 0.79
N LYS A 45 19.67 27.97 1.73
CA LYS A 45 19.37 27.02 2.79
C LYS A 45 18.57 25.94 2.07
N GLU A 46 19.25 24.90 1.60
CA GLU A 46 18.58 23.61 1.42
C GLU A 46 17.87 23.37 2.75
N GLU A 47 16.54 23.46 2.72
CA GLU A 47 15.72 22.96 3.79
C GLU A 47 16.22 21.53 4.00
N SER A 48 16.85 21.28 5.14
CA SER A 48 17.16 19.95 5.59
C SER A 48 15.87 19.16 5.43
N GLU A 49 15.87 18.27 4.44
CA GLU A 49 14.86 17.24 4.34
C GLU A 49 14.81 16.58 5.72
N GLU A 50 13.61 16.47 6.29
CA GLU A 50 13.31 15.64 7.44
C GLU A 50 13.55 14.17 7.02
N GLU A 51 14.82 13.81 6.77
CA GLU A 51 15.28 12.53 6.18
C GLU A 51 15.05 11.30 7.08
N GLY A 52 14.14 11.39 8.05
CA GLY A 52 13.85 10.31 8.99
C GLY A 52 12.40 10.17 9.43
N GLU A 53 11.49 11.05 9.00
CA GLU A 53 10.08 10.98 9.36
C GLU A 53 9.28 10.25 8.28
N VAL A 54 8.42 9.32 8.69
CA VAL A 54 7.61 8.54 7.76
C VAL A 54 6.60 9.49 7.13
N THR A 55 6.59 9.57 5.81
CA THR A 55 5.67 10.49 5.15
C THR A 55 4.26 9.90 5.10
N PRO A 56 3.18 10.70 5.04
CA PRO A 56 1.82 10.16 5.04
C PRO A 56 1.56 9.16 3.90
N SER A 57 2.12 9.36 2.70
CA SER A 57 2.02 8.34 1.65
C SER A 57 2.84 7.08 1.95
N GLU A 58 3.97 7.20 2.66
CA GLU A 58 4.75 6.04 3.07
C GLU A 58 4.01 5.22 4.14
N ASP A 59 3.35 5.85 5.11
CA ASP A 59 2.49 5.16 6.09
C ASP A 59 1.40 4.35 5.41
N LEU A 60 0.61 4.99 4.55
CA LEU A 60 -0.45 4.31 3.79
C LEU A 60 0.09 3.15 2.95
N MET A 61 1.27 3.31 2.34
CA MET A 61 1.92 2.23 1.57
C MET A 61 2.44 1.09 2.46
N ARG A 62 2.92 1.38 3.67
CA ARG A 62 3.32 0.35 4.65
C ARG A 62 2.11 -0.46 5.11
N GLU A 63 0.97 0.21 5.32
CA GLU A 63 -0.32 -0.42 5.65
C GLU A 63 -0.82 -1.32 4.49
N HIS A 64 -0.63 -0.92 3.24
CA HIS A 64 -0.81 -1.81 2.08
C HIS A 64 0.12 -3.03 2.11
N GLY A 65 1.32 -2.91 2.67
CA GLY A 65 2.20 -4.05 2.93
C GLY A 65 1.57 -5.10 3.83
N VAL A 66 0.90 -4.67 4.91
CA VAL A 66 0.12 -5.54 5.81
C VAL A 66 -1.04 -6.19 5.06
N MET A 67 -1.80 -5.41 4.28
CA MET A 67 -2.88 -5.93 3.45
C MET A 67 -2.37 -7.01 2.48
N ASN A 68 -1.27 -6.76 1.76
CA ASN A 68 -0.71 -7.69 0.78
C ASN A 68 -0.34 -9.06 1.39
N ARG A 69 0.14 -9.08 2.62
CA ARG A 69 0.42 -10.32 3.37
C ARG A 69 -0.87 -11.08 3.71
N ILE A 70 -1.94 -10.37 4.04
CA ILE A 70 -3.27 -10.98 4.22
C ILE A 70 -3.82 -11.53 2.90
N LEU A 71 -3.61 -10.85 1.76
CA LEU A 71 -4.00 -11.37 0.46
C LEU A 71 -3.28 -12.70 0.14
N LEU A 72 -2.01 -12.83 0.54
CA LEU A 72 -1.26 -14.10 0.44
C LEU A 72 -1.90 -15.18 1.33
N ILE A 73 -2.25 -14.86 2.58
CA ILE A 73 -2.98 -15.77 3.48
C ILE A 73 -4.28 -16.27 2.82
N TYR A 74 -5.05 -15.38 2.21
CA TYR A 74 -6.28 -15.74 1.50
C TYR A 74 -6.04 -16.63 0.28
N ASP A 75 -4.99 -16.38 -0.50
CA ASP A 75 -4.61 -17.25 -1.61
C ASP A 75 -4.20 -18.66 -1.13
N THR A 76 -3.48 -18.76 -0.01
CA THR A 76 -3.13 -20.05 0.62
C THR A 76 -4.37 -20.79 1.11
N CYS A 77 -5.29 -20.12 1.83
CA CYS A 77 -6.53 -20.74 2.28
C CYS A 77 -7.39 -21.22 1.09
N LYS A 78 -7.44 -20.44 0.01
CA LYS A 78 -8.13 -20.82 -1.23
C LYS A 78 -7.52 -22.06 -1.88
N LEU A 79 -6.19 -22.20 -1.86
CA LEU A 79 -5.50 -23.40 -2.35
C LEU A 79 -5.88 -24.62 -1.52
N HIS A 80 -5.83 -24.53 -0.19
CA HIS A 80 -6.24 -25.62 0.70
C HIS A 80 -7.69 -26.05 0.45
N LEU A 81 -8.62 -25.09 0.35
CA LEU A 81 -10.03 -25.37 0.04
C LEU A 81 -10.21 -26.08 -1.30
N THR A 82 -9.44 -25.68 -2.32
CA THR A 82 -9.51 -26.26 -3.67
C THR A 82 -8.95 -27.69 -3.70
N ASN A 83 -7.93 -27.97 -2.89
CA ASN A 83 -7.28 -29.27 -2.79
C ASN A 83 -7.96 -30.21 -1.77
N ASN A 84 -8.97 -29.72 -1.03
CA ASN A 84 -9.56 -30.39 0.14
C ASN A 84 -8.52 -30.69 1.25
N GLU A 85 -7.55 -29.80 1.42
CA GLU A 85 -6.57 -29.86 2.51
C GLU A 85 -7.16 -29.15 3.75
N PRO A 86 -7.10 -29.79 4.93
CA PRO A 86 -7.64 -29.18 6.14
C PRO A 86 -6.75 -28.04 6.64
N PHE A 87 -7.36 -26.99 7.16
CA PHE A 87 -6.69 -25.91 7.90
C PHE A 87 -7.65 -25.35 8.97
N ASP A 88 -7.10 -24.63 9.95
CA ASP A 88 -7.92 -23.99 10.98
C ASP A 88 -8.64 -22.76 10.42
N LEU A 89 -9.99 -22.77 10.39
CA LEU A 89 -10.79 -21.65 9.92
C LEU A 89 -10.59 -20.36 10.75
N ALA A 90 -10.05 -20.48 11.98
CA ALA A 90 -9.71 -19.31 12.79
C ALA A 90 -8.70 -18.40 12.09
N VAL A 91 -7.83 -18.91 11.20
CA VAL A 91 -6.89 -18.07 10.42
C VAL A 91 -7.63 -17.07 9.55
N LEU A 92 -8.79 -17.44 8.98
CA LEU A 92 -9.62 -16.56 8.16
C LEU A 92 -10.30 -15.50 9.00
N ASN A 93 -10.87 -15.89 10.14
CA ASN A 93 -11.50 -14.92 11.05
C ASN A 93 -10.46 -13.93 11.60
N ASN A 94 -9.28 -14.39 12.03
CA ASN A 94 -8.23 -13.52 12.54
C ASN A 94 -7.71 -12.56 11.46
N SER A 95 -7.51 -13.05 10.24
CA SER A 95 -7.08 -12.21 9.11
C SER A 95 -8.15 -11.17 8.75
N ALA A 96 -9.41 -11.58 8.66
CA ALA A 96 -10.52 -10.68 8.34
C ALA A 96 -10.78 -9.64 9.45
N GLN A 97 -10.49 -9.97 10.71
CA GLN A 97 -10.52 -8.99 11.80
C GLN A 97 -9.45 -7.91 11.62
N ILE A 98 -8.22 -8.28 11.20
CA ILE A 98 -7.18 -7.29 10.90
C ILE A 98 -7.60 -6.41 9.72
N ILE A 99 -8.14 -6.98 8.65
CA ILE A 99 -8.72 -6.21 7.53
C ILE A 99 -9.78 -5.23 8.05
N ARG A 100 -10.78 -5.72 8.80
CA ARG A 100 -11.85 -4.88 9.35
C ARG A 100 -11.29 -3.70 10.16
N THR A 101 -10.43 -3.98 11.14
CA THR A 101 -10.02 -2.94 12.09
C THR A 101 -8.92 -2.02 11.57
N PHE A 102 -7.92 -2.58 10.87
CA PHE A 102 -6.72 -1.85 10.49
C PHE A 102 -6.81 -1.31 9.07
N ILE A 103 -7.34 -2.09 8.13
CA ILE A 103 -7.47 -1.64 6.74
C ILE A 103 -8.76 -0.82 6.56
N GLU A 104 -9.92 -1.37 6.89
CA GLU A 104 -11.20 -0.75 6.51
C GLU A 104 -11.64 0.37 7.46
N ASP A 105 -11.50 0.18 8.77
CA ASP A 105 -11.99 1.13 9.77
C ASP A 105 -10.92 2.16 10.19
N TYR A 106 -9.67 2.01 9.70
CA TYR A 106 -8.57 2.93 9.94
C TYR A 106 -7.96 3.45 8.62
N HIS A 107 -7.18 2.65 7.90
CA HIS A 107 -6.49 3.08 6.67
C HIS A 107 -7.45 3.70 5.63
N GLU A 108 -8.48 2.96 5.21
CA GLU A 108 -9.48 3.44 4.24
C GLU A 108 -10.24 4.66 4.78
N LYS A 109 -10.35 4.82 6.11
CA LYS A 109 -10.95 6.02 6.72
C LYS A 109 -10.05 7.23 6.65
N LEU A 110 -8.74 7.07 6.81
CA LEU A 110 -7.79 8.14 6.53
C LEU A 110 -7.95 8.64 5.09
N GLU A 111 -8.05 7.72 4.14
CA GLU A 111 -8.25 8.10 2.75
C GLU A 111 -9.60 8.78 2.51
N GLU A 112 -10.69 8.18 2.99
CA GLU A 112 -12.06 8.65 2.79
C GLU A 112 -12.29 10.04 3.39
N ASP A 113 -11.69 10.33 4.54
CA ASP A 113 -11.91 11.54 5.33
C ASP A 113 -10.87 12.63 5.02
N TYR A 114 -9.63 12.26 4.65
CA TYR A 114 -8.53 13.20 4.46
C TYR A 114 -8.08 13.32 3.01
N LEU A 115 -7.89 12.23 2.27
CA LEU A 115 -7.34 12.31 0.90
C LEU A 115 -8.44 12.63 -0.13
N PHE A 116 -9.48 11.81 -0.18
CA PHE A 116 -10.51 11.88 -1.22
C PHE A 116 -11.17 13.26 -1.33
N PRO A 117 -11.52 13.97 -0.24
CA PRO A 117 -12.10 15.31 -0.33
C PRO A 117 -11.17 16.35 -1.00
N ARG A 118 -9.84 16.17 -0.89
CA ARG A 118 -8.86 17.07 -1.51
C ARG A 118 -8.80 16.89 -3.01
N PHE A 119 -8.83 15.64 -3.48
CA PHE A 119 -8.94 15.30 -4.90
C PHE A 119 -10.23 15.84 -5.52
N GLU A 120 -11.35 15.66 -4.82
CA GLU A 120 -12.65 16.19 -5.22
C GLU A 120 -12.64 17.73 -5.32
N LYS A 121 -12.10 18.42 -4.30
CA LYS A 121 -11.97 19.88 -4.29
C LYS A 121 -11.06 20.40 -5.39
N ALA A 122 -9.97 19.69 -5.69
CA ALA A 122 -9.04 20.04 -6.75
C ALA A 122 -9.55 19.66 -8.16
N ASN A 123 -10.67 18.95 -8.26
CA ASN A 123 -11.19 18.35 -9.50
C ASN A 123 -10.11 17.51 -10.23
N ARG A 124 -9.39 16.68 -9.47
CA ARG A 124 -8.35 15.77 -9.96
C ARG A 124 -8.71 14.34 -9.58
N LEU A 125 -8.58 13.40 -10.51
CA LEU A 125 -8.81 11.96 -10.29
C LEU A 125 -10.18 11.60 -9.68
N THR A 126 -11.21 12.42 -9.90
CA THR A 126 -12.55 12.24 -9.29
C THR A 126 -13.20 10.91 -9.65
N ASP A 127 -13.06 10.46 -10.90
CA ASP A 127 -13.57 9.16 -11.35
C ASP A 127 -12.89 8.01 -10.61
N LEU A 128 -11.59 8.11 -10.35
CA LEU A 128 -10.84 7.12 -9.59
C LEU A 128 -11.33 7.10 -8.13
N VAL A 129 -11.39 8.26 -7.47
CA VAL A 129 -11.88 8.39 -6.09
C VAL A 129 -13.27 7.77 -5.92
N GLN A 130 -14.18 7.98 -6.88
CA GLN A 130 -15.50 7.38 -6.84
C GLN A 130 -15.47 5.84 -6.91
N VAL A 131 -14.57 5.28 -7.73
CA VAL A 131 -14.34 3.83 -7.80
C VAL A 131 -13.76 3.30 -6.49
N LEU A 132 -12.75 3.97 -5.91
CA LEU A 132 -12.13 3.54 -4.65
C LEU A 132 -13.13 3.52 -3.50
N ARG A 133 -13.95 4.57 -3.33
CA ARG A 133 -15.05 4.59 -2.35
C ARG A 133 -16.04 3.43 -2.54
N SER A 134 -16.36 3.11 -3.79
CA SER A 134 -17.26 1.99 -4.10
C SER A 134 -16.61 0.64 -3.75
N GLN A 135 -15.30 0.51 -3.98
CA GLN A 135 -14.51 -0.66 -3.63
C GLN A 135 -14.37 -0.82 -2.11
N HIS A 136 -14.09 0.24 -1.35
CA HIS A 136 -14.09 0.19 0.12
C HIS A 136 -15.42 -0.34 0.66
N LYS A 137 -16.55 0.15 0.13
CA LYS A 137 -17.88 -0.34 0.54
C LYS A 137 -18.07 -1.83 0.22
N ALA A 138 -17.62 -2.27 -0.96
CA ALA A 138 -17.71 -3.67 -1.34
C ALA A 138 -16.78 -4.56 -0.49
N GLY A 139 -15.58 -4.07 -0.17
CA GLY A 139 -14.60 -4.71 0.70
C GLY A 139 -15.19 -5.04 2.05
N ARG A 140 -15.80 -4.04 2.71
CA ARG A 140 -16.47 -4.22 4.00
C ARG A 140 -17.54 -5.32 3.98
N ILE A 141 -18.29 -5.45 2.89
CA ILE A 141 -19.30 -6.51 2.73
C ILE A 141 -18.64 -7.89 2.56
N LEU A 142 -17.54 -7.97 1.80
CA LEU A 142 -16.78 -9.21 1.63
C LEU A 142 -16.15 -9.66 2.95
N THR A 143 -15.55 -8.73 3.70
CA THR A 143 -14.94 -8.97 5.01
C THR A 143 -15.95 -9.53 6.00
N ASP A 144 -17.16 -8.96 6.09
CA ASP A 144 -18.23 -9.49 6.96
C ASP A 144 -18.54 -10.96 6.65
N ARG A 145 -18.66 -11.30 5.36
CA ARG A 145 -18.94 -12.67 4.92
C ARG A 145 -17.78 -13.62 5.23
N ILE A 146 -16.53 -13.18 5.02
CA ILE A 146 -15.34 -14.00 5.35
C ILE A 146 -15.28 -14.25 6.87
N MET A 147 -15.60 -13.25 7.70
CA MET A 147 -15.69 -13.42 9.15
C MET A 147 -16.77 -14.41 9.58
N GLU A 148 -17.93 -14.44 8.90
CA GLU A 148 -18.98 -15.43 9.16
C GLU A 148 -18.47 -16.86 8.93
N PHE A 149 -17.78 -17.11 7.83
CA PHE A 149 -17.16 -18.42 7.55
C PHE A 149 -16.06 -18.77 8.56
N GLY A 150 -15.20 -17.82 8.91
CA GLY A 150 -14.10 -18.06 9.85
C GLY A 150 -14.55 -18.38 11.29
N LYS A 151 -15.81 -18.10 11.65
CA LYS A 151 -16.41 -18.45 12.96
C LYS A 151 -17.04 -19.84 12.98
N MET A 152 -17.15 -20.52 11.84
CA MET A 152 -17.72 -21.86 11.76
C MET A 152 -16.76 -22.88 12.38
N LYS A 153 -17.31 -23.94 12.99
CA LYS A 153 -16.50 -25.05 13.51
C LYS A 153 -15.93 -25.93 12.38
N SER A 154 -16.65 -26.02 11.28
CA SER A 154 -16.32 -26.79 10.09
C SER A 154 -17.23 -26.35 8.95
N LEU A 155 -16.76 -26.47 7.71
CA LEU A 155 -17.60 -26.27 6.53
C LEU A 155 -18.51 -27.48 6.31
N ALA A 156 -19.78 -27.25 5.97
CA ALA A 156 -20.83 -28.24 5.79
C ALA A 156 -20.76 -29.01 4.45
N GLY A 157 -19.69 -28.82 3.67
CA GLY A 157 -19.42 -29.57 2.44
C GLY A 157 -18.95 -28.70 1.27
N MET A 158 -18.92 -29.31 0.07
CA MET A 158 -18.33 -28.71 -1.13
C MET A 158 -18.95 -27.37 -1.55
N ASP A 159 -20.25 -27.15 -1.31
CA ASP A 159 -20.94 -25.89 -1.65
C ASP A 159 -20.41 -24.71 -0.82
N GLU A 160 -20.17 -24.92 0.48
CA GLU A 160 -19.58 -23.89 1.35
C GLU A 160 -18.12 -23.61 1.00
N ASN A 161 -17.34 -24.66 0.64
CA ASN A 161 -15.98 -24.48 0.14
C ASN A 161 -15.96 -23.59 -1.11
N GLN A 162 -16.85 -23.84 -2.07
CA GLN A 162 -16.93 -23.05 -3.31
C GLN A 162 -17.33 -21.60 -3.06
N LYS A 163 -18.28 -21.35 -2.15
CA LYS A 163 -18.65 -19.98 -1.75
C LYS A 163 -17.48 -19.24 -1.12
N LEU A 164 -16.76 -19.89 -0.21
CA LEU A 164 -15.61 -19.29 0.45
C LEU A 164 -14.46 -19.02 -0.54
N VAL A 165 -14.14 -19.98 -1.41
CA VAL A 165 -13.16 -19.80 -2.51
C VAL A 165 -13.52 -18.59 -3.36
N LYS A 166 -14.81 -18.43 -3.71
CA LYS A 166 -15.28 -17.27 -4.47
C LYS A 166 -15.09 -15.97 -3.70
N LEU A 167 -15.45 -15.92 -2.42
CA LEU A 167 -15.31 -14.71 -1.59
C LEU A 167 -13.85 -14.26 -1.47
N LEU A 168 -12.93 -15.19 -1.19
CA LEU A 168 -11.49 -14.90 -1.12
C LEU A 168 -10.96 -14.45 -2.48
N GLY A 169 -11.43 -15.07 -3.57
CA GLY A 169 -11.09 -14.69 -4.93
C GLY A 169 -11.58 -13.28 -5.31
N ASP A 170 -12.83 -12.94 -4.97
CA ASP A 170 -13.41 -11.63 -5.23
C ASP A 170 -12.66 -10.54 -4.43
N PHE A 171 -12.35 -10.81 -3.15
CA PHE A 171 -11.60 -9.89 -2.29
C PHE A 171 -10.19 -9.61 -2.85
N ASN A 172 -9.40 -10.66 -3.11
CA ASN A 172 -8.06 -10.53 -3.67
C ASN A 172 -8.08 -9.88 -5.06
N GLY A 173 -9.05 -10.25 -5.91
CA GLY A 173 -9.20 -9.70 -7.25
C GLY A 173 -9.50 -8.21 -7.26
N MET A 174 -10.15 -7.69 -6.21
CA MET A 174 -10.43 -6.27 -6.05
C MET A 174 -9.26 -5.52 -5.40
N TYR A 175 -8.74 -5.99 -4.26
CA TYR A 175 -7.77 -5.23 -3.46
C TYR A 175 -6.37 -5.16 -4.08
N ARG A 176 -5.95 -6.16 -4.87
CA ARG A 176 -4.65 -6.11 -5.57
C ARG A 176 -4.55 -4.91 -6.53
N PRO A 177 -5.47 -4.72 -7.50
CA PRO A 177 -5.42 -3.54 -8.37
C PRO A 177 -5.82 -2.23 -7.66
N HIS A 178 -6.59 -2.30 -6.58
CA HIS A 178 -6.97 -1.16 -5.74
C HIS A 178 -5.74 -0.49 -5.11
N GLY A 179 -5.03 -1.21 -4.22
CA GLY A 179 -3.83 -0.68 -3.55
C GLY A 179 -2.73 -0.32 -4.55
N SER A 180 -2.57 -1.12 -5.62
CA SER A 180 -1.62 -0.78 -6.70
C SER A 180 -1.93 0.57 -7.37
N ARG A 181 -3.21 0.93 -7.50
CA ARG A 181 -3.62 2.19 -8.13
C ARG A 181 -3.47 3.36 -7.17
N GLU A 182 -3.73 3.15 -5.88
CA GLU A 182 -3.42 4.13 -4.85
C GLU A 182 -1.92 4.44 -4.79
N ASP A 183 -1.09 3.42 -4.63
CA ASP A 183 0.37 3.53 -4.50
C ASP A 183 1.03 4.24 -5.68
N THR A 184 0.55 3.99 -6.90
CA THR A 184 1.22 4.43 -8.13
C THR A 184 0.57 5.62 -8.83
N VAL A 185 -0.66 5.97 -8.46
CA VAL A 185 -1.41 7.06 -9.11
C VAL A 185 -1.98 8.03 -8.10
N LEU A 186 -2.73 7.57 -7.10
CA LEU A 186 -3.40 8.46 -6.15
C LEU A 186 -2.39 9.13 -5.21
N PHE A 187 -1.59 8.34 -4.48
CA PHE A 187 -0.67 8.86 -3.48
C PHE A 187 0.41 9.77 -4.07
N PRO A 188 1.03 9.47 -5.24
CA PRO A 188 1.97 10.41 -5.85
C PRO A 188 1.32 11.75 -6.21
N ALA A 189 0.05 11.74 -6.63
CA ALA A 189 -0.66 12.94 -7.07
C ALA A 189 -1.08 13.87 -5.91
N ILE A 190 -1.09 13.41 -4.65
CA ILE A 190 -1.51 14.25 -3.52
C ILE A 190 -0.60 15.49 -3.39
N ARG A 191 0.71 15.33 -3.61
CA ARG A 191 1.72 16.39 -3.51
C ARG A 191 1.53 17.50 -4.55
N GLU A 192 0.79 17.24 -5.62
CA GLU A 192 0.47 18.23 -6.65
C GLU A 192 -0.75 19.08 -6.28
N ILE A 193 -1.56 18.65 -5.32
CA ILE A 193 -2.84 19.29 -4.97
C ILE A 193 -2.89 19.84 -3.54
N VAL A 194 -1.89 19.56 -2.71
CA VAL A 194 -1.72 20.14 -1.37
C VAL A 194 -0.38 20.87 -1.23
N SER A 195 -0.29 21.79 -0.27
CA SER A 195 1.00 22.42 0.07
C SER A 195 1.92 21.45 0.84
N LYS A 196 3.23 21.73 0.87
CA LYS A 196 4.20 20.95 1.68
C LYS A 196 3.75 20.86 3.14
N ASN A 197 3.41 21.98 3.77
CA ASN A 197 2.98 22.03 5.17
C ASN A 197 1.70 21.23 5.40
N GLU A 198 0.74 21.31 4.48
CA GLU A 198 -0.50 20.52 4.56
C GLU A 198 -0.22 19.02 4.40
N TYR A 199 0.71 18.64 3.53
CA TYR A 199 1.11 17.25 3.37
C TYR A 199 1.72 16.69 4.65
N PHE A 200 2.66 17.39 5.30
CA PHE A 200 3.23 16.91 6.57
C PHE A 200 2.22 16.91 7.72
N ALA A 201 1.32 17.91 7.78
CA ALA A 201 0.24 17.91 8.76
C ALA A 201 -0.73 16.72 8.64
N LEU A 202 -0.86 16.12 7.45
CA LEU A 202 -1.60 14.86 7.29
C LEU A 202 -0.91 13.69 8.00
N GLY A 203 0.43 13.64 7.95
CA GLY A 203 1.21 12.58 8.61
C GLY A 203 1.00 12.60 10.12
N GLU A 204 1.15 13.76 10.73
CA GLU A 204 0.87 13.98 12.15
C GLU A 204 -0.56 13.58 12.56
N ASP A 205 -1.55 13.89 11.71
CA ASP A 205 -2.94 13.48 11.94
C ASP A 205 -3.14 11.95 11.83
N PHE A 206 -2.37 11.28 10.97
CA PHE A 206 -2.42 9.83 10.80
C PHE A 206 -1.76 9.12 11.97
N GLU A 207 -0.54 9.53 12.33
CA GLU A 207 0.21 9.00 13.48
C GLU A 207 -0.61 9.11 14.77
N ARG A 208 -1.21 10.29 15.02
CA ARG A 208 -2.08 10.49 16.18
C ARG A 208 -3.28 9.54 16.19
N LYS A 209 -3.92 9.33 15.03
CA LYS A 209 -5.05 8.39 14.92
C LYS A 209 -4.62 6.95 15.12
N GLU A 210 -3.46 6.57 14.61
CA GLU A 210 -2.88 5.26 14.85
C GLU A 210 -2.71 5.03 16.34
N HIS A 211 -2.07 5.97 17.04
CA HIS A 211 -1.85 5.89 18.49
C HIS A 211 -3.16 5.85 19.27
N GLU A 212 -4.16 6.65 18.87
CA GLU A 212 -5.49 6.65 19.49
C GLU A 212 -6.20 5.28 19.38
N LEU A 213 -6.04 4.58 18.26
CA LEU A 213 -6.74 3.32 17.97
C LEU A 213 -5.96 2.07 18.39
N PHE A 214 -4.63 2.11 18.28
CA PHE A 214 -3.77 0.93 18.38
C PHE A 214 -2.62 1.08 19.38
N GLY A 215 -2.38 2.29 19.91
CA GLY A 215 -1.26 2.60 20.80
C GLY A 215 0.04 2.88 20.05
N GLU A 216 1.12 3.14 20.80
CA GLU A 216 2.43 3.58 20.28
C GLU A 216 3.12 2.56 19.34
N ASP A 217 2.79 1.27 19.45
CA ASP A 217 3.34 0.21 18.60
C ASP A 217 2.27 -0.36 17.64
N GLY A 218 1.38 0.50 17.14
CA GLY A 218 0.16 0.12 16.42
C GLY A 218 0.44 -0.73 15.18
N PHE A 219 1.21 -0.18 14.25
CA PHE A 219 1.63 -0.82 13.01
C PHE A 219 2.44 -2.10 13.28
N GLU A 220 3.44 -2.05 14.14
CA GLU A 220 4.29 -3.19 14.51
C GLU A 220 3.48 -4.35 15.10
N ALA A 221 2.50 -4.03 15.96
CA ALA A 221 1.60 -5.03 16.53
C ALA A 221 0.74 -5.71 15.45
N MET A 222 0.32 -4.98 14.41
CA MET A 222 -0.40 -5.58 13.28
C MET A 222 0.50 -6.45 12.41
N VAL A 223 1.73 -6.00 12.15
CA VAL A 223 2.75 -6.78 11.44
C VAL A 223 3.02 -8.13 12.13
N GLU A 224 3.13 -8.14 13.47
CA GLU A 224 3.34 -9.37 14.24
C GLU A 224 2.09 -10.26 14.26
N LYS A 225 0.88 -9.69 14.39
CA LYS A 225 -0.37 -10.45 14.29
C LYS A 225 -0.47 -11.18 12.95
N VAL A 226 -0.13 -10.53 11.85
CA VAL A 226 -0.07 -11.17 10.52
C VAL A 226 1.01 -12.25 10.47
N ALA A 227 2.20 -11.99 11.02
CA ALA A 227 3.28 -12.97 11.10
C ALA A 227 2.88 -14.26 11.84
N ILE A 228 2.10 -14.14 12.92
CA ILE A 228 1.58 -15.29 13.66
C ILE A 228 0.67 -16.14 12.76
N ILE A 229 -0.21 -15.52 11.98
CA ILE A 229 -1.11 -16.24 11.06
C ILE A 229 -0.32 -16.91 9.94
N GLU A 230 0.69 -16.23 9.38
CA GLU A 230 1.58 -16.83 8.39
C GLU A 230 2.32 -18.05 8.94
N LYS A 231 2.79 -17.99 10.19
CA LYS A 231 3.43 -19.14 10.87
C LYS A 231 2.45 -20.30 11.05
N GLN A 232 1.18 -20.03 11.39
CA GLN A 232 0.13 -21.05 11.50
C GLN A 232 -0.16 -21.77 10.17
N LEU A 233 0.01 -21.07 9.05
CA LEU A 233 -0.18 -21.60 7.70
C LEU A 233 1.11 -22.11 7.06
N GLU A 234 2.24 -22.10 7.79
CA GLU A 234 3.56 -22.48 7.26
C GLU A 234 3.95 -21.65 6.02
N ILE A 235 3.59 -20.36 6.01
CA ILE A 235 3.89 -19.40 4.94
C ILE A 235 4.74 -18.21 5.35
N TYR A 236 5.38 -18.29 6.52
CA TYR A 236 6.17 -17.19 7.09
C TYR A 236 7.59 -17.07 6.50
N ASP A 237 8.24 -18.20 6.17
CA ASP A 237 9.63 -18.15 5.68
C ASP A 237 9.67 -17.66 4.23
N LEU A 238 10.19 -16.45 4.03
CA LEU A 238 10.33 -15.86 2.70
C LEU A 238 11.13 -16.76 1.74
N SER A 239 12.08 -17.55 2.24
CA SER A 239 12.94 -18.40 1.41
C SER A 239 12.15 -19.45 0.62
N GLN A 240 11.01 -19.90 1.14
CA GLN A 240 10.19 -20.93 0.50
C GLN A 240 9.55 -20.49 -0.82
N PHE A 241 9.40 -19.18 -1.03
CA PHE A 241 8.86 -18.60 -2.26
C PHE A 241 9.93 -18.40 -3.34
N THR A 242 11.20 -18.73 -3.06
CA THR A 242 12.29 -18.63 -4.03
C THR A 242 12.18 -19.77 -5.05
N PRO A 243 11.99 -19.49 -6.35
CA PRO A 243 11.93 -20.53 -7.37
C PRO A 243 13.23 -21.32 -7.44
N LYS A 244 13.14 -22.65 -7.53
CA LYS A 244 14.27 -23.51 -7.87
C LYS A 244 14.33 -23.60 -9.40
N LEU A 245 15.32 -22.95 -9.99
CA LEU A 245 15.59 -22.94 -11.44
C LEU A 245 16.60 -24.02 -11.82
#